data_AF-A0A6M1NP23-F1
#
_entry.id   AF-A0A6M1NP23-F1
#
_cell.length_a   1.000
_cell.length_b   1.000
_cell.length_c   1.000
_cell.angle_alpha   90.00
_cell.angle_beta   90.00
_cell.angle_gamma   90.00
#
_symmetry.space_group_name_H-M   'P 1'
#
loop_
_entity.id
_entity.type
_entity.pdbx_description
1 polymer ?
#
loop_
_entity_poly.entity_id
_entity_poly.type
_entity_poly.pdbx_seq_one_letter_code
_entity_poly.pdbx_strand_id
1 'polypeptide(L)'
;MDKHRNPSISFGLNKDKQFFINSIKRAVEKSLNMSLYQLKRENAEDSLYYLALRYVTTTNKAICEAFSIPVEAGTRYKRALEKSGLLVQSIDEFICPYTFRKAHLLSTNPKEFAKLQKSNSRQLNLFEKGGDNAN
;
A
#
# COMPACT_ATOMS: atom_id res chain seq x y z
N MET A 1 20.55 32.10 -6.65
CA MET A 1 21.64 31.41 -5.91
C MET A 1 21.12 30.06 -5.46
N ASP A 2 21.21 29.10 -6.37
CA ASP A 2 20.68 27.75 -6.24
C ASP A 2 21.55 26.92 -5.30
N LYS A 3 20.94 26.43 -4.21
CA LYS A 3 21.60 25.58 -3.23
C LYS A 3 21.90 24.22 -3.88
N HIS A 4 23.19 23.89 -3.95
CA HIS A 4 23.74 22.60 -4.35
C HIS A 4 22.94 21.41 -3.78
N ARG A 5 22.18 20.73 -4.64
CA ARG A 5 21.59 19.42 -4.33
C ARG A 5 22.69 18.37 -4.50
N ASN A 6 23.12 17.74 -3.40
CA ASN A 6 24.18 16.73 -3.40
C ASN A 6 23.72 15.48 -4.19
N PRO A 7 24.36 15.14 -5.34
CA PRO A 7 23.88 14.08 -6.25
C PRO A 7 23.99 12.67 -5.67
N SER A 8 24.81 12.48 -4.63
CA SER A 8 24.98 11.19 -3.94
C SER A 8 23.71 10.73 -3.20
N ILE A 9 22.94 11.66 -2.62
CA ILE A 9 21.70 11.36 -1.88
C ILE A 9 20.60 10.88 -2.83
N SER A 10 20.50 11.48 -4.03
CA SER A 10 19.52 11.06 -5.04
C SER A 10 19.77 9.65 -5.59
N PHE A 11 21.04 9.21 -5.64
CA PHE A 11 21.39 7.89 -6.15
C PHE A 11 21.02 6.77 -5.18
N GLY A 12 21.22 6.96 -3.87
CA GLY A 12 20.80 6.02 -2.82
C GLY A 12 19.28 5.84 -2.78
N LEU A 13 18.53 6.94 -2.76
CA LEU A 13 17.06 6.92 -2.73
C LEU A 13 16.44 6.18 -3.93
N ASN A 14 17.03 6.30 -5.12
CA ASN A 14 16.55 5.59 -6.30
C ASN A 14 16.79 4.08 -6.19
N LYS A 15 17.91 3.64 -5.61
CA LYS A 15 18.18 2.21 -5.37
C LYS A 15 17.18 1.64 -4.37
N ASP A 16 16.86 2.37 -3.30
CA ASP A 16 15.91 1.91 -2.28
C ASP A 16 14.49 1.76 -2.85
N LYS A 17 14.06 2.73 -3.68
CA LYS A 17 12.79 2.64 -4.40
C LYS A 17 12.74 1.41 -5.31
N GLN A 18 13.80 1.18 -6.09
CA GLN A 18 13.87 0.02 -6.99
C GLN A 18 13.90 -1.29 -6.20
N PHE A 19 14.62 -1.34 -5.10
CA PHE A 19 14.64 -2.51 -4.21
C PHE A 19 13.25 -2.81 -3.66
N PHE A 20 12.52 -1.79 -3.20
CA PHE A 20 11.15 -1.94 -2.72
C PHE A 20 10.18 -2.39 -3.82
N ILE A 21 10.26 -1.81 -5.03
CA ILE A 21 9.42 -2.25 -6.15
C ILE A 21 9.74 -3.69 -6.56
N ASN A 22 11.02 -4.07 -6.56
CA ASN A 22 11.44 -5.42 -6.88
C ASN A 22 11.04 -6.43 -5.79
N SER A 23 11.00 -6.02 -4.51
CA SER A 23 10.51 -6.89 -3.45
C SER A 23 9.01 -7.18 -3.59
N ILE A 24 8.20 -6.19 -3.99
CA ILE A 24 6.78 -6.40 -4.33
C ILE A 24 6.65 -7.40 -5.48
N LYS A 25 7.37 -7.19 -6.59
CA LYS A 25 7.34 -8.10 -7.75
C LYS A 25 7.68 -9.53 -7.34
N ARG A 26 8.81 -9.71 -6.65
CA ARG A 26 9.29 -11.03 -6.20
C ARG A 26 8.32 -11.72 -5.24
N ALA A 27 7.68 -10.98 -4.35
CA ALA A 27 6.68 -11.54 -3.43
C ALA A 27 5.50 -12.12 -4.21
N VAL A 28 4.97 -11.39 -5.20
CA VAL A 28 3.87 -11.86 -6.05
C VAL A 28 4.28 -13.04 -6.92
N GLU A 29 5.43 -12.95 -7.61
CA GLU A 29 5.96 -14.03 -8.46
C GLU A 29 6.13 -15.33 -7.65
N LYS A 30 6.70 -15.22 -6.44
CA LYS A 30 6.90 -16.37 -5.54
C LYS A 30 5.56 -16.95 -5.07
N SER A 31 4.58 -16.11 -4.75
CA SER A 31 3.28 -16.57 -4.28
C SER A 31 2.43 -17.23 -5.37
N LEU A 32 2.57 -16.78 -6.62
CA LEU A 32 1.82 -17.31 -7.77
C LEU A 32 2.58 -18.38 -8.56
N ASN A 33 3.86 -18.60 -8.25
CA ASN A 33 4.76 -19.49 -9.00
C ASN A 33 4.77 -19.18 -10.50
N MET A 34 4.74 -17.89 -10.83
CA MET A 34 4.72 -17.36 -12.20
C MET A 34 5.65 -16.16 -12.31
N SER A 35 6.30 -16.01 -13.45
CA SER A 35 7.08 -14.81 -13.75
C SER A 35 6.16 -13.60 -13.98
N LEU A 36 6.67 -12.40 -13.74
CA LEU A 36 5.96 -11.14 -14.00
C LEU A 36 5.50 -11.05 -15.47
N TYR A 37 6.29 -11.59 -16.40
CA TYR A 37 5.94 -11.64 -17.81
C TYR A 37 4.70 -12.53 -18.07
N GLN A 38 4.68 -13.73 -17.50
CA GLN A 38 3.51 -14.63 -17.58
C GLN A 38 2.28 -14.00 -16.96
N LEU A 39 2.43 -13.41 -15.76
CA LEU A 39 1.34 -12.73 -15.06
C LEU A 39 0.70 -11.63 -15.91
N LYS A 40 1.51 -10.78 -16.56
CA LYS A 40 1.04 -9.71 -17.45
C LYS A 40 0.41 -10.22 -18.74
N ARG A 41 0.86 -11.37 -19.25
CA ARG A 41 0.33 -11.97 -20.47
C ARG A 41 -1.01 -12.67 -20.25
N GLU A 42 -1.17 -13.29 -19.08
CA GLU A 42 -2.32 -14.16 -18.76
C GLU A 42 -3.45 -13.43 -18.04
N ASN A 43 -3.19 -12.23 -17.51
CA ASN A 43 -4.18 -11.47 -16.75
C ASN A 43 -4.35 -10.06 -17.32
N ALA A 44 -5.59 -9.58 -17.37
CA ALA A 44 -5.88 -8.17 -17.59
C ALA A 44 -5.36 -7.31 -16.42
N GLU A 45 -5.14 -6.02 -16.64
CA GLU A 45 -4.53 -5.11 -15.65
C GLU A 45 -5.30 -5.04 -14.33
N ASP A 46 -6.64 -5.05 -14.39
CA ASP A 46 -7.53 -5.01 -13.23
C ASP A 46 -7.43 -6.30 -12.39
N SER A 47 -7.38 -7.44 -13.07
CA SER A 47 -7.22 -8.76 -12.46
C SER A 47 -5.83 -8.90 -11.85
N LEU A 48 -4.80 -8.41 -12.53
CA LEU A 48 -3.43 -8.37 -12.03
C LEU A 48 -3.32 -7.46 -10.79
N TYR A 49 -3.98 -6.30 -10.80
CA TYR A 49 -4.06 -5.39 -9.66
C TYR A 49 -4.69 -6.08 -8.45
N TYR A 50 -5.83 -6.75 -8.65
CA TYR A 50 -6.52 -7.49 -7.61
C TYR A 50 -5.66 -8.65 -7.05
N LEU A 51 -5.09 -9.48 -7.93
CA LEU A 51 -4.27 -10.63 -7.54
C LEU A 51 -3.01 -10.19 -6.80
N ALA A 52 -2.32 -9.16 -7.27
CA ALA A 52 -1.10 -8.70 -6.63
C ALA A 52 -1.35 -8.17 -5.21
N LEU A 53 -2.44 -7.42 -4.99
CA LEU A 53 -2.84 -6.95 -3.67
C LEU A 53 -3.34 -8.06 -2.72
N ARG A 54 -3.55 -9.28 -3.24
CA ARG A 54 -3.92 -10.45 -2.43
C ARG A 54 -2.71 -11.03 -1.71
N TYR A 55 -1.53 -10.87 -2.29
CA TYR A 55 -0.29 -11.41 -1.75
C TYR A 55 0.59 -10.34 -1.10
N VAL A 56 0.37 -9.06 -1.43
CA VAL A 56 1.17 -7.96 -0.91
C VAL A 56 0.27 -6.80 -0.47
N THR A 57 0.42 -6.39 0.79
CA THR A 57 -0.23 -5.20 1.33
C THR A 57 0.64 -3.98 1.07
N THR A 58 0.19 -3.04 0.22
CA THR A 58 0.98 -1.87 -0.18
C THR A 58 0.10 -0.71 -0.66
N THR A 59 0.72 0.41 -1.00
CA THR A 59 0.01 1.61 -1.50
C THR A 59 -0.33 1.52 -2.98
N ASN A 60 -1.36 2.26 -3.43
CA ASN A 60 -1.77 2.30 -4.85
C ASN A 60 -0.60 2.62 -5.79
N LYS A 61 0.19 3.65 -5.46
CA LYS A 61 1.31 4.08 -6.33
C LYS A 61 2.39 3.00 -6.46
N ALA A 62 2.71 2.31 -5.36
CA ALA A 62 3.73 1.27 -5.35
C ALA A 62 3.30 0.04 -6.16
N ILE A 63 2.05 -0.40 -6.03
CA ILE A 63 1.56 -1.55 -6.81
C ILE A 63 1.46 -1.21 -8.30
N CYS A 64 0.97 -0.01 -8.64
CA CYS A 64 0.92 0.47 -10.02
C CYS A 64 2.31 0.51 -10.65
N GLU A 65 3.30 1.03 -9.93
CA GLU A 65 4.68 1.06 -10.40
C GLU A 65 5.26 -0.35 -10.60
N ALA A 66 5.01 -1.26 -9.66
CA ALA A 66 5.52 -2.63 -9.72
C ALA A 66 4.99 -3.39 -10.94
N PHE A 67 3.73 -3.19 -11.32
CA PHE A 67 3.11 -3.90 -12.44
C PHE A 67 3.01 -3.06 -13.71
N SER A 68 3.58 -1.85 -13.72
CA SER A 68 3.50 -0.91 -14.85
C SER A 68 2.06 -0.55 -15.23
N ILE A 69 1.17 -0.50 -14.24
CA ILE A 69 -0.24 -0.12 -14.41
C ILE A 69 -0.32 1.41 -14.30
N PRO A 70 -1.00 2.11 -15.22
CA PRO A 70 -1.25 3.55 -15.09
C PRO A 70 -1.93 3.88 -13.76
N VAL A 71 -1.51 4.94 -13.07
CA VAL A 71 -2.03 5.27 -11.73
C VAL A 71 -3.51 5.63 -11.77
N GLU A 72 -3.94 6.26 -12.86
CA GLU A 72 -5.32 6.62 -13.14
C GLU A 72 -6.18 5.36 -13.27
N ALA A 73 -5.67 4.34 -13.96
CA ALA A 73 -6.32 3.03 -14.08
C ALA A 73 -6.38 2.32 -12.72
N GLY A 74 -5.25 2.25 -11.99
CA GLY A 74 -5.20 1.68 -10.65
C GLY A 74 -6.15 2.35 -9.66
N THR A 75 -6.34 3.67 -9.75
CA THR A 75 -7.32 4.40 -8.93
C THR A 75 -8.75 4.00 -9.25
N ARG A 76 -9.08 3.74 -10.53
CA ARG A 76 -10.39 3.21 -10.94
C ARG A 76 -10.61 1.79 -10.42
N TYR A 77 -9.60 0.93 -10.55
CA TYR A 77 -9.66 -0.46 -10.06
C TYR A 77 -9.84 -0.52 -8.55
N LYS A 78 -9.04 0.26 -7.81
CA LYS A 78 -9.19 0.45 -6.36
C LYS A 78 -10.64 0.76 -6.00
N ARG A 79 -11.22 1.82 -6.60
CA ARG A 79 -12.58 2.26 -6.28
C ARG A 79 -13.63 1.20 -6.61
N ALA A 80 -13.46 0.46 -7.69
CA ALA A 80 -14.35 -0.63 -8.06
C ALA A 80 -14.32 -1.77 -7.04
N LEU A 81 -13.12 -2.16 -6.60
CA LEU A 81 -12.92 -3.23 -5.61
C LEU A 81 -13.37 -2.83 -4.20
N GLU A 82 -13.20 -1.56 -3.81
CA GLU A 82 -13.73 -1.05 -2.54
C GLU A 82 -15.26 -1.09 -2.51
N LYS A 83 -15.91 -0.68 -3.61
CA LYS A 83 -17.37 -0.73 -3.74
C LYS A 83 -17.92 -2.15 -3.67
N SER A 84 -17.17 -3.14 -4.15
CA SER A 84 -17.57 -4.55 -4.08
C SER A 84 -17.16 -5.24 -2.78
N GLY A 85 -16.49 -4.54 -1.85
CA GLY A 85 -15.99 -5.13 -0.61
C GLY A 85 -14.84 -6.12 -0.79
N LEU A 86 -14.20 -6.14 -1.97
CA LEU A 86 -13.08 -7.03 -2.30
C LEU A 86 -11.71 -6.43 -1.98
N LEU A 87 -11.67 -5.13 -1.66
CA LEU A 87 -10.47 -4.41 -1.23
C LEU A 87 -10.80 -3.56 -0.01
N VAL A 88 -9.88 -3.51 0.94
CA VAL A 88 -9.91 -2.53 2.03
C VAL A 88 -8.63 -1.72 2.05
N GLN A 89 -8.76 -0.49 2.54
CA GLN A 89 -7.63 0.37 2.86
C GLN A 89 -7.44 0.44 4.38
N SER A 90 -6.21 0.68 4.83
CA SER A 90 -5.93 0.91 6.25
C SER A 90 -6.64 2.14 6.78
N ILE A 91 -7.05 2.15 8.05
CA ILE A 91 -7.56 3.37 8.70
C ILE A 91 -6.46 4.41 8.81
N ASP A 92 -5.30 4.01 9.30
CA ASP A 92 -4.16 4.90 9.48
C ASP A 92 -3.36 5.03 8.17
N GLU A 93 -2.73 6.18 7.97
CA GLU A 93 -1.79 6.41 6.88
C GLU A 93 -0.37 6.00 7.27
N PHE A 94 0.37 5.45 6.32
CA PHE A 94 1.76 5.03 6.49
C PHE A 94 2.67 5.76 5.49
N ILE A 95 3.95 5.93 5.84
CA ILE A 95 4.95 6.48 4.91
C ILE A 95 5.21 5.42 3.84
N CYS A 96 4.81 5.73 2.61
CA CYS A 96 5.07 4.90 1.44
C CYS A 96 6.58 4.86 1.14
N PRO A 97 7.25 3.68 1.12
CA PRO A 97 8.68 3.61 0.82
C PRO A 97 9.06 4.06 -0.60
N TYR A 98 8.10 4.06 -1.52
CA TYR A 98 8.32 4.49 -2.90
C TYR A 98 8.18 6.01 -3.10
N THR A 99 7.16 6.64 -2.50
CA THR A 99 6.89 8.07 -2.68
C THR A 99 7.39 8.94 -1.53
N PHE A 100 7.71 8.35 -0.38
CA PHE A 100 7.98 9.02 0.89
C PHE A 100 6.84 9.92 1.38
N ARG A 101 5.62 9.70 0.88
CA ARG A 101 4.41 10.41 1.31
C ARG A 101 3.52 9.48 2.14
N LYS A 102 2.71 10.08 3.00
CA LYS A 102 1.64 9.37 3.71
C LYS A 102 0.62 8.83 2.70
N ALA A 103 0.24 7.58 2.87
CA ALA A 103 -0.77 6.91 2.07
C ALA A 103 -1.37 5.73 2.83
N HIS A 104 -2.61 5.38 2.52
CA HIS A 104 -3.23 4.17 3.03
C HIS A 104 -2.63 2.92 2.35
N LEU A 105 -2.49 1.86 3.14
CA LEU A 105 -2.15 0.53 2.66
C LEU A 105 -3.42 -0.14 2.13
N LEU A 106 -3.30 -0.86 1.02
CA LEU A 106 -4.38 -1.57 0.35
C LEU A 106 -4.12 -3.07 0.42
N SER A 107 -5.18 -3.86 0.57
CA SER A 107 -5.13 -5.31 0.38
C SER A 107 -6.46 -5.85 -0.11
N THR A 108 -6.38 -6.91 -0.93
CA THR A 108 -7.52 -7.74 -1.35
C THR A 108 -7.50 -9.10 -0.64
N ASN A 109 -6.60 -9.29 0.33
CA ASN A 109 -6.54 -10.48 1.16
C ASN A 109 -7.50 -10.35 2.35
N PRO A 110 -8.58 -11.15 2.44
CA PRO A 110 -9.53 -11.06 3.55
C PRO A 110 -8.89 -11.25 4.92
N LYS A 111 -7.78 -12.01 5.00
CA LYS A 111 -7.03 -12.24 6.25
C LYS A 111 -6.40 -10.95 6.81
N GLU A 112 -6.09 -9.98 5.95
CA GLU A 112 -5.52 -8.70 6.37
C GLU A 112 -6.59 -7.64 6.69
N PHE A 113 -7.87 -7.89 6.39
CA PHE A 113 -8.91 -6.85 6.47
C PHE A 113 -9.09 -6.34 7.90
N ALA A 114 -9.27 -7.26 8.85
CA ALA A 114 -9.43 -6.92 10.26
C ALA A 114 -8.22 -6.18 10.85
N LYS A 115 -7.02 -6.39 10.30
CA LYS A 115 -5.80 -5.71 10.73
C LYS A 115 -5.72 -4.29 10.16
N LEU A 116 -6.05 -4.11 8.87
CA LEU A 116 -6.07 -2.81 8.22
C LEU A 116 -7.15 -1.89 8.78
N GLN A 117 -8.27 -2.47 9.21
CA GLN A 117 -9.40 -1.75 9.80
C GLN A 117 -9.28 -1.54 11.33
N LYS A 118 -8.13 -1.83 11.93
CA LYS A 118 -7.83 -1.45 13.33
C LYS A 118 -6.92 -0.23 13.32
N SER A 119 -7.36 0.86 13.96
CA SER A 119 -6.48 2.00 14.21
C SER A 119 -5.55 1.69 15.37
N ASN A 120 -4.29 2.12 15.25
CA ASN A 120 -3.33 2.12 16.34
C ASN A 120 -3.48 3.34 17.27
N SER A 121 -4.52 4.18 17.09
CA SER A 121 -4.84 5.21 18.06
C SER A 121 -5.14 4.53 19.40
N ARG A 122 -4.21 4.63 20.35
CA ARG A 122 -4.43 4.33 21.77
C ARG A 122 -5.50 5.28 22.30
N GLN A 123 -6.77 5.02 21.98
CA GLN A 123 -7.91 5.70 22.59
C GLN A 123 -8.23 5.01 23.92
N LEU A 124 -7.31 5.16 24.88
CA LEU A 124 -7.61 4.98 26.29
C LEU A 124 -7.00 6.20 26.96
N ASN A 125 -7.86 7.20 27.21
CA ASN A 125 -7.79 8.22 28.27
C ASN A 125 -8.86 9.31 28.04
N LEU A 126 -10.12 8.95 27.71
CA LEU A 126 -11.22 9.92 27.63
C LEU A 126 -12.23 9.80 28.79
N PHE A 127 -11.95 8.97 29.79
CA PHE A 127 -12.77 8.85 30.99
C PHE A 127 -11.92 8.69 32.27
N GLU A 128 -10.93 9.55 32.49
CA GLU A 128 -10.43 9.77 33.85
C GLU A 128 -11.26 10.87 34.52
N LYS A 129 -12.31 10.41 35.22
CA LYS A 129 -13.04 11.03 36.35
C LYS A 129 -13.17 12.56 36.35
N GLY A 130 -14.26 13.05 35.76
CA GLY A 130 -15.01 14.17 36.34
C GLY A 130 -16.26 13.61 37.03
N GLY A 131 -16.47 13.89 38.31
CA GLY A 131 -17.72 13.58 39.01
C GLY A 131 -17.56 13.14 40.47
N ASP A 132 -17.61 14.13 41.35
CA ASP A 132 -18.41 14.18 42.59
C ASP A 132 -18.19 13.16 43.72
N ASN A 133 -17.68 13.66 44.86
CA ASN A 133 -18.45 13.56 46.09
C ASN A 133 -18.10 14.72 47.03
N ALA A 134 -19.00 15.69 47.05
CA ALA A 134 -19.25 16.51 48.21
C ALA A 134 -19.99 15.65 49.24
N ASN A 135 -19.36 15.42 50.40
CA ASN A 135 -19.99 15.51 51.71
C ASN A 135 -18.91 15.54 52.79
#